data_AF-A0A821X8T1-F1
#
_entry.id   AF-A0A821X8T1-F1
#
_cell.length_a   1.000
_cell.length_b   1.000
_cell.length_c   1.000
_cell.angle_alpha   90.00
_cell.angle_beta   90.00
_cell.angle_gamma   90.00
#
_symmetry.space_group_name_H-M   'P 1'
#
loop_
_entity.id
_entity.type
_entity.pdbx_description
1 polymer ?
#
loop_
_entity_poly.entity_id
_entity_poly.type
_entity_poly.pdbx_seq_one_letter_code
_entity_poly.pdbx_strand_id
1 'polypeptide(L)'
;YIFSLSCASSCVLIGFLLTHGIRSTFHAEVFYRWIFTRIFPIHVTCLLIQIYLTAAVALDRFILICLPFRGQKWRSPKRAVFVVVCISLFSILYCIPFWFEFSLVKEQNKTIITISKFGSKRLFRLLMRKYLYFIFVFLLPLTIIV
;
A
#
# COMPACT_ATOMS: atom_id res chain seq x y z
N TYR A 1 13.04 12.33 0.77
CA TYR A 1 11.92 11.65 1.45
C TYR A 1 10.62 12.45 1.43
N ILE A 2 10.58 13.69 1.95
CA ILE A 2 9.34 14.49 2.07
C ILE A 2 8.60 14.64 0.72
N PHE A 3 9.30 14.98 -0.37
CA PHE A 3 8.67 15.08 -1.70
C PHE A 3 8.01 13.77 -2.16
N SER A 4 8.70 12.63 -1.97
CA SER A 4 8.16 11.30 -2.29
C SER A 4 6.97 10.94 -1.41
N LEU A 5 7.00 11.34 -0.14
CA LEU A 5 5.91 11.14 0.80
C LEU A 5 4.67 11.96 0.37
N SER A 6 4.85 13.22 0.00
CA SER A 6 3.76 14.07 -0.51
C SER A 6 3.14 13.50 -1.79
N CYS A 7 3.95 12.98 -2.71
CA CYS A 7 3.46 12.32 -3.91
C CYS A 7 2.63 11.07 -3.55
N ALA A 8 3.13 10.24 -2.63
CA ALA A 8 2.38 9.08 -2.12
C ALA A 8 1.06 9.50 -1.45
N SER A 9 1.05 10.57 -0.64
CA SER A 9 -0.16 11.13 -0.03
C SER A 9 -1.20 11.52 -1.06
N SER A 10 -0.79 12.24 -2.11
CA SER A 10 -1.69 12.64 -3.19
C SER A 10 -2.29 11.42 -3.90
N CYS A 11 -1.48 10.41 -4.22
CA CYS A 11 -1.96 9.16 -4.82
C CYS A 11 -2.96 8.42 -3.92
N VAL A 12 -2.70 8.35 -2.62
CA VAL A 12 -3.61 7.73 -1.64
C VAL A 12 -4.94 8.46 -1.60
N LEU A 13 -4.91 9.80 -1.53
CA LEU A 13 -6.11 10.63 -1.48
C LEU A 13 -6.96 10.47 -2.74
N ILE A 14 -6.33 10.48 -3.92
CA ILE A 14 -7.01 10.26 -5.20
C ILE A 14 -7.65 8.86 -5.24
N GLY A 15 -6.93 7.82 -4.83
CA GLY A 15 -7.47 6.46 -4.76
C GLY A 15 -8.66 6.33 -3.80
N PHE A 16 -8.62 7.01 -2.66
CA PHE A 16 -9.72 7.05 -1.69
C PHE A 16 -10.95 7.75 -2.25
N LEU A 17 -10.78 8.92 -2.88
CA LEU A 17 -11.86 9.65 -3.53
C LEU A 17 -12.51 8.85 -4.67
N LEU A 18 -11.71 8.16 -5.47
CA LEU A 18 -12.23 7.32 -6.56
C LEU A 18 -13.00 6.10 -6.05
N THR A 19 -12.62 5.51 -4.92
CA THR A 19 -13.26 4.29 -4.39
C THR A 19 -14.45 4.57 -3.48
N HIS A 20 -14.40 5.60 -2.66
CA HIS A 20 -15.47 5.95 -1.72
C HIS A 20 -16.35 7.10 -2.22
N GLY A 21 -15.78 8.09 -2.91
CA GLY A 21 -16.51 9.23 -3.46
C GLY A 21 -17.40 8.85 -4.63
N ILE A 22 -16.89 8.12 -5.62
CA ILE A 22 -17.71 7.67 -6.77
C ILE A 22 -18.87 6.77 -6.32
N ARG A 23 -18.65 5.92 -5.32
CA ARG A 23 -19.71 5.08 -4.73
C ARG A 23 -20.84 5.92 -4.17
N SER A 24 -20.51 7.00 -3.47
CA SER A 24 -21.49 7.86 -2.79
C SER A 24 -22.29 8.73 -3.77
N THR A 25 -21.70 9.14 -4.90
CA THR A 25 -22.30 10.16 -5.77
C THR A 25 -23.08 9.58 -6.95
N PHE A 26 -22.63 8.48 -7.55
CA PHE A 26 -23.13 8.10 -8.90
C PHE A 26 -24.12 6.93 -8.93
N HIS A 27 -24.33 6.17 -7.85
CA HIS A 27 -25.19 4.96 -7.81
C HIS A 27 -25.03 3.99 -9.02
N ALA A 28 -23.93 4.08 -9.76
CA ALA A 28 -23.66 3.32 -10.99
C ALA A 28 -22.89 2.05 -10.63
N GLU A 29 -23.61 1.08 -10.07
CA GLU A 29 -23.11 -0.19 -9.53
C GLU A 29 -22.15 -0.96 -10.47
N VAL A 30 -22.43 -0.99 -11.78
CA VAL A 30 -21.69 -1.84 -12.72
C VAL A 30 -20.32 -1.25 -13.07
N PHE A 31 -20.27 0.05 -13.35
CA PHE A 31 -19.02 0.76 -13.64
C PHE A 31 -18.14 0.84 -12.38
N TYR A 32 -18.77 1.06 -11.22
CA TYR A 32 -18.12 1.06 -9.92
C TYR A 32 -17.36 -0.24 -9.65
N ARG A 33 -17.99 -1.41 -9.87
CA ARG A 33 -17.36 -2.72 -9.60
C ARG A 33 -16.09 -2.97 -10.42
N TRP A 34 -16.08 -2.50 -11.67
CA TRP A 34 -14.94 -2.64 -12.57
C TRP A 34 -13.76 -1.76 -12.13
N ILE A 35 -14.04 -0.50 -11.79
CA ILE A 35 -13.07 0.44 -11.25
C ILE A 35 -12.56 -0.02 -9.89
N PHE A 36 -13.45 -0.43 -8.99
CA PHE A 36 -13.11 -0.86 -7.64
C PHE A 36 -12.12 -2.03 -7.67
N THR A 37 -12.35 -3.03 -8.50
CA THR A 37 -11.49 -4.22 -8.58
C THR A 37 -10.05 -3.88 -8.97
N ARG A 38 -9.82 -2.83 -9.78
CA ARG A 38 -8.47 -2.41 -10.19
C ARG A 38 -7.87 -1.32 -9.31
N ILE A 39 -8.66 -0.31 -8.92
CA ILE A 39 -8.16 0.83 -8.15
C ILE A 39 -7.95 0.48 -6.68
N PHE A 40 -8.74 -0.44 -6.11
CA PHE A 40 -8.57 -0.87 -4.73
C PHE A 40 -7.17 -1.44 -4.42
N PRO A 41 -6.63 -2.42 -5.16
CA PRO A 41 -5.29 -2.93 -4.87
C PRO A 41 -4.20 -1.88 -5.09
N ILE A 42 -4.37 -0.95 -6.04
CA ILE A 42 -3.45 0.18 -6.25
C ILE A 42 -3.50 1.15 -5.06
N HIS A 43 -4.69 1.46 -4.55
CA HIS A 43 -4.84 2.31 -3.38
C HIS A 43 -4.16 1.71 -2.15
N VAL A 44 -4.31 0.39 -1.95
CA VAL A 44 -3.66 -0.35 -0.86
C VAL A 44 -2.13 -0.35 -1.01
N THR A 45 -1.59 -0.49 -2.23
CA THR A 45 -0.13 -0.42 -2.45
C THR A 45 0.42 0.96 -2.12
N CYS A 46 -0.27 2.03 -2.55
CA CYS A 46 0.12 3.41 -2.24
C CYS A 46 0.09 3.70 -0.74
N LEU A 47 -0.92 3.19 -0.01
CA LEU A 47 -0.99 3.28 1.44
C LEU A 47 0.22 2.62 2.11
N LEU A 48 0.59 1.42 1.66
CA LEU A 48 1.75 0.71 2.19
C LEU A 48 3.05 1.51 1.97
N ILE A 49 3.26 2.01 0.75
CA ILE A 49 4.42 2.85 0.41
C ILE A 49 4.48 4.08 1.33
N GLN A 50 3.35 4.73 1.58
CA GLN A 50 3.27 5.89 2.46
C GLN A 50 3.68 5.56 3.91
N ILE A 51 3.20 4.43 4.46
CA ILE A 51 3.55 4.00 5.82
C ILE A 51 5.06 3.76 5.94
N TYR A 52 5.65 3.03 5.00
CA TYR A 52 7.09 2.75 5.01
C TYR A 52 7.94 4.00 4.76
N LEU A 53 7.51 4.90 3.89
CA LEU A 53 8.17 6.19 3.70
C LEU A 53 8.14 7.04 4.98
N THR A 54 7.04 7.00 5.73
CA THR A 54 6.92 7.71 7.00
C THR A 54 7.88 7.14 8.04
N ALA A 55 7.94 5.81 8.17
CA ALA A 55 8.91 5.14 9.03
C ALA A 55 10.36 5.46 8.64
N ALA A 56 10.67 5.49 7.34
CA ALA A 56 12.00 5.85 6.86
C ALA A 56 12.38 7.31 7.18
N VAL A 57 11.43 8.25 7.11
CA VAL A 57 11.64 9.64 7.53
C VAL A 57 11.92 9.72 9.04
N ALA A 58 11.14 9.00 9.85
CA ALA A 58 11.35 8.96 11.31
C ALA A 58 12.74 8.42 11.65
N LEU A 59 13.15 7.33 11.01
CA LEU A 59 14.47 6.72 11.21
C LEU A 59 15.62 7.62 10.75
N ASP A 60 15.49 8.33 9.63
CA ASP A 60 16.48 9.30 9.16
C ASP A 60 16.69 10.44 10.18
N ARG A 61 15.60 10.94 10.79
CA ARG A 61 15.65 11.94 11.85
C ARG A 61 16.22 11.39 13.16
N PHE A 62 15.85 10.17 13.54
CA PHE A 62 16.36 9.50 14.74
C PHE A 62 17.89 9.32 14.66
N ILE A 63 18.40 8.83 13.52
CA ILE A 63 19.85 8.67 13.30
C ILE A 63 20.57 10.02 13.38
N LEU A 64 19.97 11.08 12.85
CA LEU A 64 20.56 12.41 12.88
C LEU A 64 20.67 12.97 14.32
N ILE A 65 19.70 12.67 15.18
CA ILE A 65 19.68 13.13 16.58
C ILE A 65 20.62 12.29 17.44
N CYS A 66 20.52 10.96 17.38
CA CYS A 66 21.29 10.07 18.25
C CYS A 66 22.75 9.86 17.79
N LEU A 67 23.03 9.99 16.49
CA LEU A 67 24.33 9.67 15.90
C LEU A 67 24.80 10.78 14.93
N PRO A 68 25.05 12.00 15.42
CA PRO A 68 25.33 13.18 14.59
C PRO A 68 26.53 12.99 13.64
N PHE A 69 27.61 12.36 14.12
CA PHE A 69 28.82 12.09 13.32
C PHE A 69 28.58 11.08 12.18
N ARG A 70 27.71 10.08 12.38
CA ARG A 70 27.36 9.10 11.34
C ARG A 70 26.27 9.62 10.40
N GLY A 71 25.34 10.45 10.90
CA GLY A 71 24.26 11.04 10.11
C GLY A 71 24.77 11.86 8.93
N GLN A 72 25.85 12.62 9.12
CA GLN A 72 26.43 13.45 8.05
C GLN A 72 27.06 12.62 6.91
N LYS A 73 27.60 11.44 7.22
CA LYS A 73 28.14 10.50 6.22
C LYS A 73 27.05 9.63 5.57
N TRP A 74 25.93 9.42 6.26
CA TRP A 74 24.80 8.62 5.76
C TRP A 74 23.86 9.39 4.83
N ARG A 75 23.77 10.71 4.97
CA ARG A 75 22.89 11.60 4.21
C ARG A 75 23.40 11.88 2.78
N SER A 76 23.63 10.83 2.01
CA SER A 76 23.85 10.96 0.56
C SER A 76 22.50 10.93 -0.17
N PRO A 77 22.20 11.88 -1.07
CA PRO A 77 20.93 11.92 -1.81
C PRO A 77 20.71 10.65 -2.65
N LYS A 78 21.79 10.05 -3.16
CA LYS A 78 21.74 8.78 -3.92
C LYS A 78 21.22 7.63 -3.07
N ARG A 79 21.64 7.56 -1.81
CA ARG A 79 21.17 6.52 -0.86
C ARG A 79 19.70 6.74 -0.49
N ALA A 80 19.28 7.99 -0.29
CA ALA A 80 17.89 8.30 -0.01
C ALA A 80 16.95 7.87 -1.15
N VAL A 81 17.34 8.14 -2.41
CA VAL A 81 16.57 7.67 -3.57
C VAL A 81 16.55 6.15 -3.64
N PHE A 82 17.68 5.48 -3.40
CA PHE A 82 17.75 4.02 -3.37
C PHE A 82 16.78 3.42 -2.33
N VAL A 83 16.74 3.97 -1.11
CA VAL A 83 15.81 3.53 -0.05
C VAL A 83 14.35 3.68 -0.49
N VAL A 84 13.99 4.82 -1.11
CA VAL A 84 12.64 5.04 -1.63
C VAL A 84 12.27 4.01 -2.71
N VAL A 85 13.18 3.73 -3.63
CA VAL A 85 12.97 2.72 -4.69
C VAL A 85 12.82 1.32 -4.08
N CYS A 86 13.65 0.94 -3.12
CA CYS A 86 13.54 -0.34 -2.42
C CYS A 86 12.20 -0.49 -1.69
N ILE A 87 11.75 0.54 -0.97
CA ILE A 87 10.44 0.56 -0.29
C ILE A 87 9.31 0.39 -1.31
N SER A 88 9.41 1.08 -2.44
CA SER A 88 8.39 1.04 -3.50
C SER A 88 8.31 -0.36 -4.12
N LEU A 89 9.46 -0.96 -4.47
CA LEU A 89 9.53 -2.32 -5.01
C LEU A 89 9.03 -3.36 -4.01
N PHE A 90 9.45 -3.27 -2.75
CA PHE A 90 8.98 -4.17 -1.69
C PHE A 90 7.46 -4.09 -1.50
N SER A 91 6.90 -2.89 -1.48
CA SER A 91 5.46 -2.68 -1.33
C SER A 91 4.68 -3.22 -2.52
N ILE A 92 5.19 -3.03 -3.74
CA ILE A 92 4.59 -3.61 -4.96
C ILE A 92 4.60 -5.14 -4.86
N LEU A 93 5.75 -5.75 -4.59
CA LEU A 93 5.91 -7.20 -4.48
C LEU A 93 4.97 -7.81 -3.42
N TYR A 94 4.89 -7.18 -2.24
CA TYR A 94 3.99 -7.58 -1.17
C TYR A 94 2.52 -7.53 -1.59
N CYS A 95 2.16 -6.53 -2.40
CA CYS A 95 0.78 -6.35 -2.84
C CYS A 95 0.38 -7.21 -4.05
N ILE A 96 1.31 -7.70 -4.89
CA ILE A 96 1.02 -8.62 -6.01
C ILE A 96 -0.01 -9.70 -5.65
N PRO A 97 0.12 -10.48 -4.55
CA PRO A 97 -0.86 -11.50 -4.18
C PRO A 97 -2.29 -10.96 -3.99
N PHE A 98 -2.46 -9.70 -3.56
CA PHE A 98 -3.77 -9.06 -3.42
C PHE A 98 -4.42 -8.74 -4.76
N TRP A 99 -3.63 -8.50 -5.81
CA TRP A 99 -4.16 -8.21 -7.16
C TRP A 99 -4.82 -9.45 -7.78
N PHE A 100 -4.35 -10.65 -7.44
CA PHE A 100 -4.89 -11.92 -7.95
C PHE A 100 -6.03 -12.49 -7.11
N GLU A 101 -6.40 -11.82 -6.01
CA GLU A 101 -7.38 -12.35 -5.07
C GLU A 101 -8.83 -12.16 -5.53
N PHE A 102 -9.09 -11.06 -6.26
CA PHE A 102 -10.41 -10.73 -6.78
C PHE A 102 -10.55 -11.11 -8.26
N SER A 103 -11.67 -11.72 -8.62
CA SER A 103 -12.01 -12.01 -10.01
C SER A 103 -13.40 -11.50 -10.33
N LEU A 104 -13.54 -10.91 -11.51
CA LEU A 104 -14.84 -10.48 -12.04
C LEU A 104 -15.47 -11.67 -12.76
N VAL A 105 -16.55 -12.20 -12.21
CA VAL A 105 -17.35 -13.23 -12.88
C VAL A 105 -18.64 -12.58 -13.37
N LYS A 106 -18.97 -12.82 -14.64
CA LYS A 106 -20.28 -12.43 -15.20
C LYS A 106 -21.24 -13.57 -14.94
N GLU A 107 -22.19 -13.36 -14.05
CA GLU A 107 -23.27 -14.32 -13.78
C GLU A 107 -24.60 -13.66 -14.15
N GLN A 108 -25.37 -14.29 -15.05
CA GLN A 108 -26.73 -13.86 -15.46
C GLN A 108 -26.85 -12.34 -15.76
N ASN A 109 -26.01 -11.84 -16.68
CA ASN A 109 -25.99 -10.42 -17.09
C ASN A 109 -25.59 -9.40 -16.00
N LYS A 110 -25.18 -9.86 -14.81
CA LYS A 110 -24.64 -9.02 -13.73
C LYS A 110 -23.16 -9.34 -13.52
N THR A 111 -22.35 -8.28 -13.45
CA THR A 111 -20.94 -8.41 -13.07
C THR A 111 -20.86 -8.51 -11.54
N ILE A 112 -20.54 -9.69 -11.02
CA ILE A 112 -20.35 -9.91 -9.59
C ILE A 112 -18.87 -10.05 -9.27
N ILE A 113 -18.46 -9.44 -8.16
CA ILE A 113 -17.11 -9.59 -7.63
C ILE A 113 -17.09 -10.90 -6.86
N THR A 114 -16.32 -11.89 -7.36
CA THR A 114 -16.16 -13.18 -6.69
C THR A 114 -14.70 -13.45 -6.37
N ILE A 115 -14.48 -14.27 -5.36
CA ILE A 115 -13.15 -14.62 -4.88
C ILE A 115 -12.56 -15.66 -5.83
N SER A 116 -11.36 -15.40 -6.36
CA SER A 116 -10.69 -16.35 -7.24
C SER A 116 -10.42 -17.67 -6.52
N LYS A 117 -10.28 -18.79 -7.27
CA LYS A 117 -9.90 -20.11 -6.72
C LYS A 117 -8.63 -20.04 -5.85
N PHE A 118 -7.73 -19.09 -6.15
CA PHE A 118 -6.52 -18.83 -5.38
C PHE A 118 -6.78 -18.16 -4.02
N GLY A 119 -7.67 -17.16 -3.96
CA GLY A 119 -8.11 -16.50 -2.71
C GLY A 119 -9.03 -17.36 -1.85
N SER A 120 -9.66 -18.40 -2.43
CA SER A 120 -10.53 -19.33 -1.71
C SER A 120 -9.78 -20.12 -0.62
N LYS A 121 -8.47 -20.39 -0.80
CA LYS A 121 -7.65 -21.12 0.17
C LYS A 121 -7.61 -20.40 1.51
N ARG A 122 -8.21 -21.03 2.53
CA ARG A 122 -8.34 -20.49 3.90
C ARG A 122 -6.99 -20.11 4.52
N LEU A 123 -5.96 -20.94 4.28
CA LEU A 123 -4.58 -20.72 4.74
C LEU A 123 -3.97 -19.45 4.14
N PHE A 124 -4.06 -19.27 2.82
CA PHE A 124 -3.53 -18.08 2.14
C PHE A 124 -4.18 -16.81 2.68
N ARG A 125 -5.50 -16.85 2.88
CA ARG A 125 -6.27 -15.73 3.39
C ARG A 125 -5.91 -15.34 4.83
N LEU A 126 -5.75 -16.32 5.72
CA LEU A 126 -5.33 -16.07 7.09
C LEU A 126 -3.92 -15.49 7.17
N LEU A 127 -3.00 -16.09 6.42
CA LEU A 127 -1.58 -15.72 6.46
C LEU A 127 -1.36 -14.33 5.85
N MET A 128 -1.92 -14.05 4.68
CA MET A 128 -1.77 -12.77 3.98
C MET A 128 -2.55 -11.62 4.62
N ARG A 129 -3.83 -11.83 4.94
CA ARG A 129 -4.73 -10.75 5.36
C ARG A 129 -4.68 -10.45 6.85
N LYS A 130 -4.36 -11.44 7.69
CA LYS A 130 -4.39 -11.29 9.15
C LYS A 130 -2.98 -11.17 9.73
N TYR A 131 -2.09 -12.11 9.45
CA TYR A 131 -0.75 -12.13 10.05
C TYR A 131 0.22 -11.19 9.34
N LEU A 132 0.37 -11.32 8.02
CA LEU A 132 1.28 -10.48 7.25
C LEU A 132 0.88 -9.01 7.28
N TYR A 133 -0.41 -8.71 7.13
CA TYR A 133 -0.89 -7.33 7.24
C TYR A 133 -0.60 -6.74 8.63
N PHE A 134 -0.91 -7.46 9.72
CA PHE A 134 -0.66 -6.96 11.07
C PHE A 134 0.84 -6.75 11.33
N ILE A 135 1.70 -7.69 10.94
CA ILE A 135 3.14 -7.59 11.19
C ILE A 135 3.77 -6.48 10.35
N PHE A 136 3.51 -6.45 9.03
CA PHE A 136 4.21 -5.54 8.11
C PHE A 136 3.60 -4.15 8.04
N VAL A 137 2.31 -3.98 8.31
CA VAL A 137 1.64 -2.68 8.23
C VAL A 137 1.59 -1.98 9.58
N PHE A 138 1.48 -2.74 10.68
CA PHE A 138 1.36 -2.17 12.02
C PHE A 138 2.62 -2.36 12.85
N LEU A 139 3.07 -3.60 13.04
CA LEU A 139 4.12 -3.91 14.02
C LEU A 139 5.50 -3.37 13.62
N LEU A 140 5.92 -3.61 12.38
CA LEU A 140 7.21 -3.14 11.86
C LEU A 140 7.34 -1.61 11.88
N PRO A 141 6.43 -0.83 11.29
CA PRO A 141 6.51 0.63 11.32
C PRO A 141 6.47 1.18 12.74
N LEU A 142 5.67 0.58 13.63
CA LEU A 142 5.59 1.00 15.04
C LEU A 142 6.91 0.76 15.77
N THR A 143 7.56 -0.39 15.58
CA THR A 143 8.89 -0.66 16.18
C THR A 143 10.02 0.22 15.65
N ILE A 144 9.84 0.84 14.48
CA ILE A 144 10.83 1.77 13.91
C ILE A 144 10.63 3.18 14.46
N ILE A 145 9.40 3.54 14.82
CA ILE A 145 9.03 4.88 15.27
C ILE A 145 9.19 5.04 16.79
N VAL A 146 8.86 4.00 17.56
CA VAL A 146 8.98 3.95 19.04
C VAL A 146 10.41 3.66 19.44
#